data_AF-A0A8S3WQ14-F1
#
_entry.id   AF-A0A8S3WQ14-F1
#
_cell.length_a   1.000
_cell.length_b   1.000
_cell.length_c   1.000
_cell.angle_alpha   90.00
_cell.angle_beta   90.00
_cell.angle_gamma   90.00
#
_symmetry.space_group_name_H-M   'P 1'
#
loop_
_entity.id
_entity.type
_entity.pdbx_description
1 polymer ?
#
loop_
_entity_poly.entity_id
_entity_poly.type
_entity_poly.pdbx_seq_one_letter_code
_entity_poly.pdbx_strand_id
1 'polypeptide(L)'
;MGLVRIPRLNDYWSKRNIYNNKYISSVMTRDRFLLILKFWHFSQESPNDTDKLKKIRDTFNKILEKMQTLLEPGRYLIIDESMIPWRGRLKFRQYIKNKSHKYGVKLYKLCTPEGYTRNCIIYTGKGDNGRETNHGKETVLRLIKGLENNGRIKITDNFYNSIDLAEELIRKKTFMCGTLRPNRKGNPKKIISIKLKRGQIVGKMNPNGVRVIKWTDKRPVHMISTCRNHNLTLKSTGKTNRITGNIIKKPQCVITYNENKKRHRF
;
A
#
# COMPACT_ATOMS: atom_id res chain seq x y z
N MET A 1 17.94 -17.19 10.13
CA MET A 1 16.83 -17.00 11.10
C MET A 1 15.48 -16.64 10.47
N GLY A 2 15.37 -16.54 9.13
CA GLY A 2 14.09 -16.31 8.46
C GLY A 2 13.29 -17.58 8.22
N LEU A 3 13.95 -18.62 7.66
CA LEU A 3 13.37 -19.93 7.36
C LEU A 3 13.16 -20.77 8.63
N VAL A 4 14.25 -21.07 9.35
CA VAL A 4 14.20 -21.71 10.67
C VAL A 4 14.11 -20.62 11.73
N ARG A 5 13.04 -20.64 12.53
CA ARG A 5 12.79 -19.71 13.63
C ARG A 5 12.94 -20.41 14.97
N ILE A 6 13.89 -19.94 15.76
CA ILE A 6 14.17 -20.42 17.13
C ILE A 6 13.77 -19.31 18.14
N PRO A 7 13.31 -19.65 19.38
CA PRO A 7 12.72 -18.67 20.30
C PRO A 7 13.62 -17.47 20.66
N ARG A 8 14.93 -17.68 20.85
CA ARG A 8 15.88 -16.61 21.16
C ARG A 8 17.01 -16.59 20.15
N LEU A 9 17.56 -15.39 19.92
CA LEU A 9 18.68 -15.17 19.01
C LEU A 9 19.90 -16.02 19.38
N ASN A 10 20.20 -16.14 20.68
CA ASN A 10 21.36 -16.89 21.16
C ASN A 10 21.21 -18.40 20.99
N ASP A 11 19.97 -18.90 20.91
CA ASP A 11 19.69 -20.33 20.85
C ASP A 11 20.13 -20.96 19.51
N TYR A 12 20.34 -20.15 18.46
CA TYR A 12 20.89 -20.64 17.19
C TYR A 12 22.33 -21.15 17.29
N TRP A 13 23.04 -20.87 18.38
CA TRP A 13 24.35 -21.42 18.70
C TRP A 13 24.31 -22.34 19.93
N SER A 14 23.11 -22.73 20.37
CA SER A 14 22.95 -23.61 21.53
C SER A 14 23.47 -25.01 21.21
N LYS A 15 24.21 -25.62 22.14
CA LYS A 15 24.63 -27.02 22.07
C LYS A 15 23.52 -27.99 22.50
N ARG A 16 22.39 -27.50 23.01
CA ARG A 16 21.24 -28.35 23.40
C ARG A 16 20.65 -29.00 22.16
N ASN A 17 20.37 -30.30 22.23
CA ASN A 17 19.97 -31.10 21.06
C ASN A 17 18.81 -30.48 20.27
N ILE A 18 17.78 -29.99 20.96
CA ILE A 18 16.58 -29.38 20.37
C ILE A 18 16.83 -28.06 19.60
N TYR A 19 17.94 -27.38 19.86
CA TYR A 19 18.29 -26.08 19.23
C TYR A 19 19.60 -26.14 18.46
N ASN A 20 20.27 -27.29 18.45
CA ASN A 20 21.60 -27.43 17.87
C ASN A 20 21.55 -27.22 16.35
N ASN A 21 22.13 -26.10 15.90
CA ASN A 21 22.23 -25.76 14.50
C ASN A 21 23.70 -25.77 14.05
N LYS A 22 24.17 -26.96 13.64
CA LYS A 22 25.56 -27.17 13.21
C LYS A 22 26.00 -26.20 12.12
N TYR A 23 25.12 -25.94 11.14
CA TYR A 23 25.41 -25.03 10.02
C TYR A 23 25.63 -23.59 10.46
N ILE A 24 24.77 -23.04 11.32
CA ILE A 24 24.95 -21.66 11.80
C ILE A 24 26.23 -21.55 12.64
N SER A 25 26.47 -22.53 13.52
CA SER A 25 27.66 -22.53 14.36
C SER A 25 28.97 -22.68 13.58
N SER A 26 28.95 -23.34 12.41
CA SER A 26 30.14 -23.49 11.57
C SER A 26 30.47 -22.25 10.75
N VAL A 27 29.50 -21.37 10.48
CA VAL A 27 29.71 -20.14 9.69
C VAL A 27 30.36 -19.03 10.52
N MET A 28 29.88 -18.79 11.74
CA MET A 28 30.50 -17.84 12.67
C MET A 28 30.11 -18.11 14.12
N THR A 29 30.96 -17.68 15.06
CA THR A 29 30.65 -17.76 16.48
C THR A 29 29.51 -16.82 16.86
N ARG A 30 28.77 -17.18 17.92
CA ARG A 30 27.70 -16.36 18.50
C ARG A 30 28.19 -14.95 18.81
N ASP A 31 29.34 -14.85 19.47
CA ASP A 31 29.84 -13.56 19.98
C ASP A 31 30.28 -12.65 18.85
N ARG A 32 30.90 -13.20 17.79
CA ARG A 32 31.20 -12.44 16.57
C ARG A 32 29.93 -11.91 15.91
N PHE A 33 28.89 -12.73 15.78
CA PHE A 33 27.60 -12.30 15.23
C PHE A 33 26.98 -11.16 16.05
N LEU A 34 26.95 -11.30 17.37
CA LEU A 34 26.37 -10.29 18.27
C LEU A 34 27.16 -8.97 18.26
N LEU A 35 28.49 -9.03 18.18
CA LEU A 35 29.33 -7.84 18.03
C LEU A 35 29.04 -7.12 16.72
N ILE A 36 29.00 -7.86 15.60
CA ILE A 36 28.65 -7.31 14.29
C ILE A 36 27.26 -6.66 14.33
N LEU A 37 26.26 -7.34 14.91
CA LEU A 37 24.90 -6.83 15.02
C LEU A 37 24.81 -5.56 15.89
N LYS A 38 25.59 -5.49 16.98
CA LYS A 38 25.61 -4.34 17.92
C LYS A 38 26.20 -3.09 17.28
N PHE A 39 27.26 -3.25 16.48
CA PHE A 39 28.00 -2.14 15.89
C PHE A 39 27.66 -1.90 14.42
N TRP A 40 26.63 -2.55 13.89
CA TRP A 40 26.20 -2.37 12.50
C TRP A 40 25.71 -0.94 12.25
N HIS A 41 26.42 -0.19 11.40
CA HIS A 41 26.10 1.20 11.05
C HIS A 41 26.21 1.44 9.54
N PHE A 42 25.48 2.44 9.03
CA PHE A 42 25.43 2.77 7.59
C PHE A 42 25.77 4.22 7.25
N SER A 43 25.91 5.10 8.26
CA SER A 43 26.20 6.52 8.06
C SER A 43 27.30 6.96 9.00
N GLN A 44 28.06 7.98 8.60
CA GLN A 44 28.92 8.75 9.49
C GLN A 44 28.08 9.80 10.25
N GLU A 45 28.58 10.30 11.38
CA GLU A 45 27.88 11.34 12.15
C GLU A 45 27.94 12.69 11.42
N SER A 46 26.77 13.28 11.13
CA SER A 46 26.66 14.64 10.60
C SER A 46 26.02 15.57 11.66
N PRO A 47 26.63 16.74 11.96
CA PRO A 47 26.17 17.64 13.01
C PRO A 47 24.82 18.31 12.70
N ASN A 48 24.55 18.62 11.44
CA ASN A 48 23.42 19.46 11.02
C ASN A 48 22.43 18.69 10.16
N ASP A 49 21.48 17.96 10.76
CA ASP A 49 20.52 17.25 9.93
C ASP A 49 19.12 17.14 10.55
N THR A 50 18.15 17.70 9.84
CA THR A 50 16.72 17.63 10.12
C THR A 50 16.10 16.32 9.59
N ASP A 51 16.82 15.55 8.78
CA ASP A 51 16.36 14.26 8.27
C ASP A 51 16.35 13.17 9.35
N LYS A 52 15.14 12.76 9.74
CA LYS A 52 14.92 11.66 10.68
C LYS A 52 15.41 10.31 10.17
N LEU A 53 15.72 10.16 8.88
CA LEU A 53 16.20 8.92 8.26
C LEU A 53 17.69 8.92 7.91
N LYS A 54 18.45 9.96 8.31
CA LYS A 54 19.87 10.12 7.94
C LYS A 54 20.72 8.86 8.10
N LYS A 55 20.50 8.12 9.19
CA LYS A 55 21.23 6.89 9.52
C LYS A 55 21.10 5.75 8.51
N ILE A 56 20.06 5.79 7.67
CA ILE A 56 19.77 4.75 6.67
C ILE A 56 19.52 5.32 5.28
N ARG A 57 19.60 6.64 5.09
CA ARG A 57 19.11 7.33 3.89
C ARG A 57 19.79 6.81 2.64
N ASP A 58 21.11 6.76 2.64
CA ASP A 58 21.89 6.36 1.46
C ASP A 58 21.67 4.89 1.11
N THR A 59 21.73 4.00 2.10
CA THR A 59 21.46 2.58 1.91
C THR A 59 20.03 2.34 1.42
N PHE A 60 19.05 3.03 1.99
CA PHE A 60 17.66 2.92 1.60
C PHE A 60 17.44 3.42 0.16
N ASN A 61 18.05 4.54 -0.22
CA ASN A 61 17.97 5.07 -1.58
C ASN A 61 18.60 4.10 -2.59
N LYS A 62 19.77 3.52 -2.30
CA LYS A 62 20.42 2.51 -3.15
C LYS A 62 19.53 1.27 -3.34
N ILE A 63 18.91 0.78 -2.26
CA ILE A 63 17.95 -0.34 -2.34
C ILE A 63 16.75 0.05 -3.20
N LEU A 64 16.18 1.23 -2.99
CA LEU A 64 15.05 1.72 -3.77
C LEU A 64 15.39 1.85 -5.26
N GLU A 65 16.55 2.40 -5.60
CA GLU A 65 17.02 2.53 -6.98
C GLU A 65 17.13 1.16 -7.65
N LYS A 66 17.68 0.16 -6.96
CA LYS A 66 17.69 -1.22 -7.47
C LYS A 66 16.28 -1.77 -7.64
N MET A 67 15.39 -1.56 -6.67
CA MET A 67 13.99 -1.98 -6.81
C MET A 67 13.28 -1.29 -8.00
N GLN A 68 13.65 -0.04 -8.25
CA GLN A 68 13.22 0.81 -9.37
C GLN A 68 13.96 0.55 -10.69
N THR A 69 14.85 -0.43 -10.78
CA THR A 69 15.48 -0.82 -12.06
C THR A 69 15.23 -2.28 -12.42
N LEU A 70 15.04 -3.15 -11.43
CA LEU A 70 14.92 -4.60 -11.65
C LEU A 70 13.63 -5.08 -12.35
N LEU A 71 12.51 -4.37 -12.19
CA LEU A 71 11.23 -4.79 -12.76
C LEU A 71 10.40 -3.61 -13.23
N GLU A 72 10.15 -3.51 -14.53
CA GLU A 72 9.21 -2.53 -15.06
C GLU A 72 7.76 -2.98 -14.80
N PRO A 73 6.94 -2.21 -14.07
CA PRO A 73 5.58 -2.62 -13.76
C PRO A 73 4.70 -2.69 -15.01
N GLY A 74 3.83 -3.71 -15.04
CA GLY A 74 2.79 -3.83 -16.05
C GLY A 74 1.66 -2.82 -15.89
N ARG A 75 0.46 -3.21 -16.34
CA ARG A 75 -0.71 -2.31 -16.43
C ARG A 75 -1.18 -1.78 -15.07
N TYR A 76 -1.10 -2.58 -14.01
CA TYR A 76 -1.69 -2.23 -12.71
C TYR A 76 -0.63 -1.85 -11.69
N LEU A 77 -0.91 -0.78 -10.95
CA LEU A 77 -0.04 -0.24 -9.91
C LEU A 77 -0.81 -0.22 -8.58
N ILE A 78 -0.42 -1.03 -7.61
CA ILE A 78 -1.10 -1.09 -6.30
C ILE A 78 -0.36 -0.19 -5.31
N ILE A 79 -1.09 0.73 -4.67
CA ILE A 79 -0.56 1.52 -3.56
C ILE A 79 -1.27 1.13 -2.27
N ASP A 80 -0.47 0.93 -1.22
CA ASP A 80 -0.95 0.54 0.11
C ASP A 80 0.02 0.94 1.22
N GLU A 81 -0.44 0.77 2.46
CA GLU A 81 0.40 0.87 3.64
C GLU A 81 0.85 -0.47 4.19
N SER A 82 2.13 -0.53 4.55
CA SER A 82 2.74 -1.63 5.30
C SER A 82 3.35 -1.13 6.60
N MET A 83 3.55 -2.05 7.55
CA MET A 83 4.10 -1.77 8.87
C MET A 83 5.30 -2.67 9.13
N ILE A 84 6.48 -2.07 9.34
CA ILE A 84 7.64 -2.79 9.88
C ILE A 84 7.50 -2.81 11.40
N PRO A 85 7.38 -3.99 12.05
CA PRO A 85 7.20 -4.08 13.49
C PRO A 85 8.37 -3.44 14.24
N TRP A 86 8.08 -2.49 15.13
CA TRP A 86 9.10 -1.84 15.96
C TRP A 86 8.47 -1.31 17.25
N ARG A 87 9.02 -1.73 18.39
CA ARG A 87 8.57 -1.29 19.73
C ARG A 87 9.59 -0.41 20.47
N GLY A 88 10.82 -0.29 19.97
CA GLY A 88 11.85 0.54 20.58
C GLY A 88 11.55 2.05 20.50
N ARG A 89 12.46 2.85 21.08
CA ARG A 89 12.39 4.31 21.03
C ARG A 89 12.73 4.81 19.63
N LEU A 90 11.75 5.37 18.92
CA LEU A 90 11.92 5.93 17.59
C LEU A 90 10.94 7.09 17.39
N LYS A 91 11.43 8.27 17.00
CA LYS A 91 10.64 9.52 16.92
C LYS A 91 9.41 9.42 16.02
N PHE A 92 9.46 8.61 14.97
CA PHE A 92 8.38 8.49 13.98
C PHE A 92 7.65 7.15 13.99
N ARG A 93 7.80 6.37 15.07
CA ARG A 93 7.02 5.15 15.29
C ARG A 93 5.51 5.48 15.26
N GLN A 94 4.75 4.68 14.52
CA GLN A 94 3.30 4.82 14.39
C GLN A 94 2.56 3.74 15.17
N TYR A 95 1.35 4.09 15.63
CA TYR A 95 0.35 3.15 16.12
C TYR A 95 -0.82 3.06 15.12
N ILE A 96 -1.11 1.86 14.61
CA ILE A 96 -2.24 1.60 13.71
C ILE A 96 -3.09 0.47 14.29
N LYS A 97 -4.24 0.83 14.87
CA LYS A 97 -5.14 -0.10 15.61
C LYS A 97 -5.51 -1.36 14.83
N ASN A 98 -5.73 -1.24 13.52
CA ASN A 98 -6.28 -2.30 12.66
C ASN A 98 -5.21 -3.13 11.92
N LYS A 99 -3.92 -2.97 12.24
CA LYS A 99 -2.84 -3.80 11.69
C LYS A 99 -2.44 -4.89 12.70
N SER A 100 -2.01 -6.04 12.20
CA SER A 100 -1.52 -7.17 13.00
C SER A 100 -0.40 -6.73 13.96
N HIS A 101 0.59 -6.02 13.42
CA HIS A 101 1.58 -5.31 14.20
C HIS A 101 1.15 -3.85 14.37
N LYS A 102 0.56 -3.56 15.54
CA LYS A 102 0.01 -2.24 15.84
C LYS A 102 1.07 -1.15 15.97
N TYR A 103 2.27 -1.48 16.45
CA TYR A 103 3.38 -0.53 16.64
C TYR A 103 4.50 -0.82 15.65
N GLY A 104 4.96 0.22 14.95
CA GLY A 104 6.05 0.06 14.01
C GLY A 104 6.37 1.28 13.17
N VAL A 105 7.17 1.07 12.13
CA VAL A 105 7.46 2.08 11.10
C VAL A 105 6.48 1.92 9.96
N LYS A 106 5.72 2.98 9.66
CA LYS A 106 4.74 2.99 8.57
C LYS A 106 5.45 3.23 7.25
N LEU A 107 5.17 2.39 6.26
CA LEU A 107 5.61 2.54 4.87
C LEU A 107 4.40 2.79 3.96
N TYR A 108 4.54 3.73 3.04
CA TYR A 108 3.72 3.78 1.84
C TYR A 108 4.43 2.99 0.73
N LYS A 109 3.78 2.01 0.12
CA LYS A 109 4.39 1.14 -0.88
C LYS A 109 3.65 1.24 -2.22
N LEU A 110 4.42 1.25 -3.29
CA LEU A 110 3.96 0.96 -4.65
C LEU A 110 4.38 -0.47 -5.00
N CYS A 111 3.42 -1.31 -5.35
CA CYS A 111 3.63 -2.70 -5.69
C CYS A 111 2.99 -3.07 -7.02
N THR A 112 3.47 -4.15 -7.64
CA THR A 112 2.80 -4.82 -8.74
C THR A 112 1.77 -5.86 -8.22
N PRO A 113 0.82 -6.33 -9.05
CA PRO A 113 -0.16 -7.37 -8.69
C PRO A 113 0.45 -8.71 -8.24
N GLU A 114 1.71 -8.94 -8.59
CA GLU A 114 2.48 -10.14 -8.25
C GLU A 114 3.15 -10.02 -6.87
N GLY A 115 3.18 -8.81 -6.30
CA GLY A 115 3.67 -8.55 -4.94
C GLY A 115 5.06 -7.91 -4.92
N TYR A 116 5.66 -7.66 -6.08
CA TYR A 116 6.92 -6.94 -6.18
C TYR A 116 6.75 -5.50 -5.70
N THR A 117 7.61 -5.05 -4.80
CA THR A 117 7.63 -3.66 -4.36
C THR A 117 8.52 -2.87 -5.31
N ARG A 118 7.94 -1.92 -6.03
CA ARG A 118 8.67 -1.06 -6.97
C ARG A 118 9.24 0.18 -6.28
N ASN A 119 8.48 0.78 -5.39
CA ASN A 119 8.86 2.01 -4.68
C ASN A 119 8.26 2.00 -3.28
N CYS A 120 8.91 2.67 -2.31
CA CYS A 120 8.30 2.92 -1.02
C CYS A 120 8.82 4.18 -0.34
N ILE A 121 7.98 4.76 0.52
CA ILE A 121 8.28 5.96 1.29
C ILE A 121 8.09 5.63 2.77
N ILE A 122 9.13 5.86 3.57
CA ILE A 122 9.06 5.75 5.02
C ILE A 122 8.35 6.99 5.58
N TYR A 123 7.29 6.79 6.37
CA TYR A 123 6.59 7.88 7.02
C TYR A 123 7.31 8.31 8.29
N THR A 124 7.78 9.56 8.32
CA THR A 124 8.59 10.14 9.40
C THR A 124 7.81 11.09 10.32
N GLY A 125 6.48 11.01 10.29
CA GLY A 125 5.58 11.94 10.97
C GLY A 125 5.25 13.17 10.11
N LYS A 126 4.68 14.21 10.74
CA LYS A 126 4.51 15.51 10.09
C LYS A 126 5.90 16.14 9.92
N GLY A 127 6.19 16.65 8.71
CA GLY A 127 7.26 17.63 8.53
C GLY A 127 6.84 18.99 9.10
N ASP A 128 7.76 19.94 9.13
CA ASP A 128 7.50 21.31 9.62
C ASP A 128 6.48 22.08 8.77
N ASN A 129 6.17 21.57 7.58
CA ASN A 129 5.08 22.06 6.75
C ASN A 129 3.76 21.48 7.26
N GLY A 130 3.01 22.32 7.98
CA GLY A 130 1.75 22.01 8.65
C GLY A 130 0.73 21.23 7.81
N ARG A 131 -0.23 20.59 8.51
CA ARG A 131 -1.36 19.77 7.99
C ARG A 131 -1.50 19.83 6.46
N GLU A 132 -0.73 19.02 5.73
CA GLU A 132 -0.91 18.91 4.28
C GLU A 132 -2.33 18.43 4.01
N THR A 133 -3.17 19.35 3.54
CA THR A 133 -4.57 19.10 3.16
C THR A 133 -4.68 18.06 2.05
N ASN A 134 -3.54 17.59 1.49
CA ASN A 134 -3.47 16.63 0.40
C ASN A 134 -2.39 15.52 0.57
N HIS A 135 -1.98 15.15 1.80
CA HIS A 135 -0.95 14.11 2.06
C HIS A 135 -1.13 12.82 1.21
N GLY A 136 -2.37 12.34 1.08
CA GLY A 136 -2.67 11.13 0.30
C GLY A 136 -2.43 11.29 -1.21
N LYS A 137 -2.72 12.46 -1.77
CA LYS A 137 -2.44 12.79 -3.16
C LYS A 137 -0.94 12.87 -3.40
N GLU A 138 -0.24 13.64 -2.57
CA GLU A 138 1.20 13.84 -2.69
C GLU A 138 1.97 12.52 -2.57
N THR A 139 1.57 11.68 -1.61
CA THR A 139 2.14 10.34 -1.45
C THR A 139 2.00 9.51 -2.74
N VAL A 140 0.83 9.56 -3.41
CA VAL A 140 0.61 8.83 -4.66
C VAL A 140 1.52 9.35 -5.75
N LEU A 141 1.56 10.67 -5.96
CA LEU A 141 2.35 11.29 -7.02
C LEU A 141 3.84 10.99 -6.85
N ARG A 142 4.35 11.08 -5.62
CA ARG A 142 5.74 10.71 -5.30
C ARG A 142 6.04 9.24 -5.55
N LEU A 143 5.11 8.35 -5.23
CA LEU A 143 5.30 6.91 -5.43
C LEU A 143 5.35 6.52 -6.90
N ILE A 144 4.52 7.15 -7.74
CA ILE A 144 4.41 6.81 -9.18
C ILE A 144 5.35 7.62 -10.08
N LYS A 145 6.14 8.54 -9.51
CA LYS A 145 7.06 9.39 -10.27
C LYS A 145 7.94 8.54 -11.20
N GLY A 146 7.93 8.86 -12.49
CA GLY A 146 8.63 8.13 -13.56
C GLY A 146 7.82 7.01 -14.21
N LEU A 147 6.62 6.68 -13.70
CA LEU A 147 5.74 5.65 -14.26
C LEU A 147 4.49 6.22 -14.94
N GLU A 148 4.34 7.54 -14.91
CA GLU A 148 3.24 8.25 -15.56
C GLU A 148 3.31 8.16 -17.09
N ASN A 149 2.32 8.71 -17.77
CA ASN A 149 2.26 8.83 -19.23
C ASN A 149 2.18 7.50 -20.02
N ASN A 150 1.90 6.39 -19.34
CA ASN A 150 1.93 5.03 -19.91
C ASN A 150 0.57 4.31 -19.88
N GLY A 151 -0.53 5.00 -19.57
CA GLY A 151 -1.88 4.39 -19.55
C GLY A 151 -2.11 3.35 -18.44
N ARG A 152 -1.22 3.30 -17.44
CA ARG A 152 -1.33 2.39 -16.28
C ARG A 152 -2.54 2.73 -15.42
N ILE A 153 -3.04 1.73 -14.69
CA ILE A 153 -4.18 1.85 -13.77
C ILE A 153 -3.70 1.69 -12.34
N LYS A 154 -3.82 2.76 -11.57
CA LYS A 154 -3.54 2.80 -10.14
C LYS A 154 -4.70 2.24 -9.33
N ILE A 155 -4.40 1.29 -8.43
CA ILE A 155 -5.34 0.64 -7.52
C ILE A 155 -5.04 1.06 -6.09
N THR A 156 -6.00 1.74 -5.44
CA THR A 156 -5.83 2.26 -4.07
C THR A 156 -7.05 2.16 -3.19
N ASP A 157 -6.80 2.16 -1.88
CA ASP A 157 -7.83 2.29 -0.87
C ASP A 157 -8.38 3.74 -0.77
N ASN A 158 -9.28 3.95 0.18
CA ASN A 158 -10.00 5.21 0.36
C ASN A 158 -9.16 6.34 0.99
N PHE A 159 -7.98 6.04 1.54
CA PHE A 159 -7.10 7.04 2.14
C PHE A 159 -6.48 7.95 1.08
N TYR A 160 -6.15 7.41 -0.09
CA TYR A 160 -5.50 8.16 -1.16
C TYR A 160 -6.47 8.86 -2.11
N ASN A 161 -7.68 8.35 -2.25
CA ASN A 161 -8.56 8.69 -3.37
C ASN A 161 -9.34 9.99 -3.16
N SER A 162 -9.31 10.86 -4.18
CA SER A 162 -10.08 12.11 -4.29
C SER A 162 -10.35 12.42 -5.78
N ILE A 163 -11.31 13.31 -6.05
CA ILE A 163 -11.58 13.82 -7.41
C ILE A 163 -10.35 14.55 -7.96
N ASP A 164 -9.76 15.44 -7.15
CA ASP A 164 -8.57 16.22 -7.50
C ASP A 164 -7.38 15.33 -7.92
N LEU A 165 -7.10 14.25 -7.18
CA LEU A 165 -6.08 13.28 -7.59
C LEU A 165 -6.45 12.60 -8.91
N ALA A 166 -7.71 12.23 -9.10
CA ALA A 166 -8.15 11.53 -10.31
C ALA A 166 -7.96 12.38 -11.57
N GLU A 167 -8.29 13.67 -11.51
CA GLU A 167 -8.12 14.62 -12.62
C GLU A 167 -6.65 14.88 -12.92
N GLU A 168 -5.79 14.96 -11.89
CA GLU A 168 -4.36 15.07 -12.09
C GLU A 168 -3.74 13.83 -12.74
N LEU A 169 -4.17 12.63 -12.33
CA LEU A 169 -3.71 11.40 -12.96
C LEU A 169 -4.13 11.32 -14.43
N ILE A 170 -5.35 11.76 -14.78
CA ILE A 170 -5.80 11.83 -16.18
C ILE A 170 -4.88 12.74 -17.01
N ARG A 171 -4.53 13.94 -16.48
CA ARG A 171 -3.57 14.84 -17.14
C ARG A 171 -2.21 14.19 -17.37
N LYS A 172 -1.80 13.29 -16.47
CA LYS A 172 -0.57 12.49 -16.55
C LYS A 172 -0.74 11.14 -17.28
N LYS A 173 -1.78 11.02 -18.14
CA LYS A 173 -2.21 9.80 -18.87
C LYS A 173 -2.11 8.52 -18.01
N THR A 174 -2.53 8.64 -16.76
CA THR A 174 -2.54 7.57 -15.76
C THR A 174 -3.96 7.42 -15.23
N PHE A 175 -4.48 6.21 -15.20
CA PHE A 175 -5.84 5.95 -14.77
C PHE A 175 -5.87 5.46 -13.33
N MET A 176 -7.05 5.44 -12.72
CA MET A 176 -7.23 4.93 -11.37
C MET A 176 -8.53 4.17 -11.18
N CYS A 177 -8.50 3.28 -10.19
CA CYS A 177 -9.66 2.57 -9.67
C CYS A 177 -9.46 2.33 -8.18
N GLY A 178 -10.44 2.69 -7.35
CA GLY A 178 -10.33 2.44 -5.93
C GLY A 178 -11.56 2.82 -5.14
N THR A 179 -11.56 2.45 -3.86
CA THR A 179 -12.63 2.82 -2.94
C THR A 179 -12.56 4.31 -2.60
N LEU A 180 -13.70 4.96 -2.39
CA LEU A 180 -13.80 6.40 -2.11
C LEU A 180 -14.46 6.61 -0.75
N ARG A 181 -13.95 7.55 0.07
CA ARG A 181 -14.70 7.95 1.28
C ARG A 181 -15.86 8.86 0.87
N PRO A 182 -17.08 8.64 1.37
CA PRO A 182 -18.26 9.39 0.93
C PRO A 182 -18.16 10.89 1.24
N ASN A 183 -17.48 11.24 2.34
CA ASN A 183 -17.30 12.61 2.82
C ASN A 183 -16.10 13.36 2.21
N ARG A 184 -15.48 12.86 1.13
CA ARG A 184 -14.39 13.60 0.44
C ARG A 184 -14.95 14.85 -0.25
N LYS A 185 -14.19 15.95 -0.15
CA LYS A 185 -14.44 17.18 -0.91
C LYS A 185 -14.49 16.88 -2.41
N GLY A 186 -15.42 17.52 -3.12
CA GLY A 186 -15.63 17.34 -4.57
C GLY A 186 -16.54 16.17 -4.95
N ASN A 187 -16.88 15.27 -4.02
CA ASN A 187 -17.80 14.18 -4.32
C ASN A 187 -19.20 14.71 -4.71
N PRO A 188 -19.86 14.13 -5.73
CA PRO A 188 -21.20 14.53 -6.12
C PRO A 188 -22.23 14.15 -5.03
N LYS A 189 -22.63 15.13 -4.21
CA LYS A 189 -23.53 14.94 -3.05
C LYS A 189 -24.78 14.14 -3.40
N LYS A 190 -25.42 14.43 -4.54
CA LYS A 190 -26.60 13.69 -5.03
C LYS A 190 -26.35 12.19 -5.16
N ILE A 191 -25.19 11.76 -5.69
CA ILE A 191 -24.86 10.33 -5.83
C ILE A 191 -24.57 9.69 -4.47
N ILE A 192 -23.87 10.41 -3.59
CA ILE A 192 -23.50 9.91 -2.26
C ILE A 192 -24.74 9.74 -1.37
N SER A 193 -25.74 10.63 -1.47
CA SER A 193 -26.92 10.61 -0.59
C SER A 193 -28.01 9.61 -1.00
N ILE A 194 -28.08 9.20 -2.27
CA ILE A 194 -29.12 8.27 -2.76
C ILE A 194 -29.14 6.97 -1.94
N LYS A 195 -30.29 6.63 -1.35
CA LYS A 195 -30.50 5.33 -0.71
C LYS A 195 -30.76 4.28 -1.80
N LEU A 196 -30.00 3.19 -1.77
CA LEU A 196 -30.06 2.12 -2.76
C LEU A 196 -30.46 0.81 -2.09
N LYS A 197 -31.36 0.06 -2.72
CA LYS A 197 -31.62 -1.35 -2.40
C LYS A 197 -30.40 -2.20 -2.79
N ARG A 198 -30.28 -3.38 -2.19
CA ARG A 198 -29.22 -4.34 -2.51
C ARG A 198 -29.23 -4.68 -4.01
N GLY A 199 -28.05 -4.69 -4.61
CA GLY A 199 -27.83 -4.91 -6.04
C GLY A 199 -27.89 -3.63 -6.88
N GLN A 200 -28.48 -2.54 -6.40
CA GLN A 200 -28.57 -1.30 -7.18
C GLN A 200 -27.23 -0.58 -7.28
N ILE A 201 -27.03 0.09 -8.42
CA ILE A 201 -25.85 0.87 -8.75
C ILE A 201 -26.28 2.22 -9.33
N VAL A 202 -25.61 3.29 -8.91
CA VAL A 202 -25.70 4.62 -9.51
C VAL A 202 -24.30 5.20 -9.64
N GLY A 203 -24.13 6.18 -10.50
CA GLY A 203 -22.89 6.93 -10.57
C GLY A 203 -23.01 8.18 -11.42
N LYS A 204 -22.02 9.04 -11.30
CA LYS A 204 -21.90 10.26 -12.10
C LYS A 204 -20.47 10.40 -12.59
N MET A 205 -20.33 10.75 -13.85
CA MET A 205 -19.06 11.14 -14.44
C MET A 205 -19.01 12.67 -14.51
N ASN A 206 -17.89 13.26 -14.13
CA ASN A 206 -17.65 14.69 -14.35
C ASN A 206 -17.11 14.93 -15.78
N PRO A 207 -17.08 16.18 -16.27
CA PRO A 207 -16.57 16.49 -17.61
C PRO A 207 -15.13 16.05 -17.84
N ASN A 208 -14.32 15.98 -16.78
CA ASN A 208 -12.92 15.55 -16.83
C ASN A 208 -12.75 14.02 -16.91
N GLY A 209 -13.83 13.24 -17.03
CA GLY A 209 -13.77 11.78 -17.17
C GLY A 209 -13.62 11.01 -15.85
N VAL A 210 -13.78 11.67 -14.70
CA VAL A 210 -13.77 11.02 -13.38
C VAL A 210 -15.15 10.52 -13.01
N ARG A 211 -15.27 9.23 -12.74
CA ARG A 211 -16.53 8.59 -12.36
C ARG A 211 -16.56 8.26 -10.88
N VAL A 212 -17.60 8.72 -10.19
CA VAL A 212 -17.96 8.27 -8.83
C VAL A 212 -19.12 7.31 -8.94
N ILE A 213 -18.97 6.12 -8.36
CA ILE A 213 -19.93 5.03 -8.42
C ILE A 213 -20.33 4.65 -6.99
N LYS A 214 -21.63 4.50 -6.75
CA LYS A 214 -22.20 3.95 -5.53
C LYS A 214 -22.94 2.67 -5.87
N TRP A 215 -22.60 1.58 -5.18
CA TRP A 215 -23.25 0.29 -5.34
C TRP A 215 -23.53 -0.32 -3.96
N THR A 216 -24.69 -0.93 -3.77
CA THR A 216 -25.04 -1.54 -2.48
C THR A 216 -25.02 -3.06 -2.58
N ASP A 217 -24.12 -3.70 -1.83
CA ASP A 217 -24.21 -5.15 -1.52
C ASP A 217 -24.93 -5.34 -0.19
N LYS A 218 -24.27 -5.91 0.83
CA LYS A 218 -24.73 -5.86 2.23
C LYS A 218 -24.63 -4.46 2.82
N ARG A 219 -23.67 -3.66 2.32
CA ARG A 219 -23.45 -2.26 2.72
C ARG A 219 -23.12 -1.43 1.47
N PRO A 220 -23.35 -0.11 1.50
CA PRO A 220 -22.95 0.77 0.41
C PRO A 220 -21.43 0.77 0.21
N VAL A 221 -21.02 0.62 -1.05
CA VAL A 221 -19.65 0.73 -1.52
C VAL A 221 -19.56 1.93 -2.43
N HIS A 222 -18.61 2.82 -2.14
CA HIS A 222 -18.31 3.98 -2.96
C HIS A 222 -16.98 3.75 -3.66
N MET A 223 -16.98 3.91 -4.98
CA MET A 223 -15.81 3.74 -5.84
C MET A 223 -15.56 5.03 -6.61
N ILE A 224 -14.30 5.29 -6.91
CA ILE A 224 -13.86 6.27 -7.88
C ILE A 224 -13.09 5.56 -8.99
N SER A 225 -13.31 5.95 -10.24
CA SER A 225 -12.53 5.43 -11.34
C SER A 225 -12.49 6.36 -12.54
N THR A 226 -11.39 6.26 -13.30
CA THR A 226 -11.19 6.95 -14.57
C THR A 226 -11.07 5.96 -15.75
N CYS A 227 -11.31 4.67 -15.52
CA CYS A 227 -11.28 3.64 -16.57
C CYS A 227 -12.57 3.67 -17.40
N ARG A 228 -12.44 3.74 -18.74
CA ARG A 228 -13.57 3.86 -19.68
C ARG A 228 -14.56 2.70 -19.61
N ASN A 229 -14.11 1.48 -19.29
CA ASN A 229 -14.94 0.27 -19.21
C ASN A 229 -15.65 0.09 -17.86
N HIS A 230 -15.46 0.99 -16.89
CA HIS A 230 -16.11 0.93 -15.57
C HIS A 230 -17.52 1.57 -15.63
N ASN A 231 -18.38 0.95 -16.43
CA ASN A 231 -19.76 1.37 -16.64
C ASN A 231 -20.67 1.04 -15.44
N LEU A 232 -21.88 1.62 -15.44
CA LEU A 232 -22.90 1.40 -14.41
C LEU A 232 -23.66 0.08 -14.62
N THR A 233 -22.95 -0.98 -15.00
CA THR A 233 -23.50 -2.30 -15.24
C THR A 233 -22.88 -3.32 -14.30
N LEU A 234 -23.67 -4.31 -13.91
CA LEU A 234 -23.19 -5.43 -13.10
C LEU A 234 -22.72 -6.55 -14.03
N LYS A 235 -21.52 -7.07 -13.77
CA LYS A 235 -20.97 -8.23 -14.46
C LYS A 235 -20.90 -9.43 -13.53
N SER A 236 -21.05 -10.63 -14.10
CA SER A 236 -20.79 -11.88 -13.38
C SER A 236 -19.36 -11.90 -12.85
N THR A 237 -19.18 -12.34 -11.62
CA THR A 237 -17.85 -12.56 -11.05
C THR A 237 -17.35 -13.99 -11.30
N GLY A 238 -18.08 -14.82 -12.06
CA GLY A 238 -17.80 -16.24 -12.25
C GLY A 238 -17.95 -17.08 -10.97
N LYS A 239 -18.59 -16.54 -9.93
CA LYS A 239 -18.79 -17.21 -8.63
C LYS A 239 -20.27 -17.29 -8.33
N THR A 240 -20.68 -18.40 -7.73
CA THR A 240 -22.04 -18.61 -7.25
C THR A 240 -22.11 -18.38 -5.76
N ASN A 241 -23.26 -17.90 -5.30
CA ASN A 241 -23.56 -17.82 -3.88
C ASN A 241 -23.88 -19.24 -3.39
N ARG A 242 -23.11 -19.72 -2.40
CA ARG A 242 -23.25 -21.07 -1.84
C ARG A 242 -24.65 -21.36 -1.26
N ILE A 243 -25.36 -20.34 -0.80
CA ILE A 243 -26.67 -20.50 -0.17
C ILE A 243 -27.78 -20.45 -1.23
N THR A 244 -27.71 -19.47 -2.13
CA THR A 244 -28.82 -19.19 -3.05
C THR A 244 -28.64 -19.81 -4.44
N GLY A 245 -27.49 -20.43 -4.74
CA GLY A 245 -27.12 -20.91 -6.08
C GLY A 245 -26.83 -19.80 -7.11
N ASN A 246 -27.41 -18.61 -6.94
CA ASN A 246 -27.33 -17.50 -7.87
C ASN A 246 -25.89 -17.02 -8.16
N ILE A 247 -25.67 -16.62 -9.42
CA ILE A 247 -24.44 -15.97 -9.88
C ILE A 247 -24.26 -14.63 -9.14
N ILE A 248 -23.07 -14.45 -8.56
CA ILE A 248 -22.68 -13.19 -7.94
C ILE A 248 -22.34 -12.19 -9.05
N LYS A 249 -23.05 -11.06 -9.06
CA LYS A 249 -22.79 -9.94 -9.97
C LYS A 249 -22.26 -8.72 -9.22
N LYS A 250 -21.28 -8.03 -9.79
CA LYS A 250 -20.66 -6.82 -9.21
C LYS A 250 -20.35 -5.79 -10.29
N PRO A 251 -20.24 -4.49 -9.93
CA PRO A 251 -19.75 -3.48 -10.86
C PRO A 251 -18.33 -3.82 -11.33
N GLN A 252 -18.00 -3.54 -12.60
CA GLN A 252 -16.66 -3.83 -13.15
C GLN A 252 -15.54 -3.21 -12.31
N CYS A 253 -15.70 -1.97 -11.82
CA CYS A 253 -14.70 -1.31 -10.97
C CYS A 253 -14.44 -2.08 -9.65
N VAL A 254 -15.48 -2.71 -9.08
CA VAL A 254 -15.35 -3.53 -7.87
C VAL A 254 -14.65 -4.85 -8.18
N ILE A 255 -14.89 -5.42 -9.36
CA ILE A 255 -14.18 -6.62 -9.83
C ILE A 255 -12.68 -6.30 -10.00
N THR A 256 -12.35 -5.29 -10.81
CA THR A 256 -10.98 -4.82 -11.05
C THR A 256 -10.25 -4.52 -9.74
N TYR A 257 -10.89 -3.81 -8.81
CA TYR A 257 -10.31 -3.51 -7.50
C TYR A 257 -10.02 -4.79 -6.70
N ASN A 258 -10.97 -5.73 -6.64
CA ASN A 258 -10.83 -6.95 -5.85
C ASN A 258 -9.76 -7.90 -6.41
N GLU A 259 -9.64 -8.02 -7.73
CA GLU A 259 -8.64 -8.88 -8.38
C GLU A 259 -7.22 -8.41 -8.07
N ASN A 260 -7.00 -7.10 -8.08
CA ASN A 260 -5.68 -6.52 -7.85
C ASN A 260 -5.36 -6.31 -6.37
N LYS A 261 -6.33 -5.96 -5.52
CA LYS A 261 -6.06 -5.65 -4.10
C LYS A 261 -5.93 -6.90 -3.21
N LYS A 262 -6.61 -8.01 -3.55
CA LYS A 262 -6.67 -9.20 -2.68
C LYS A 262 -5.34 -9.94 -2.52
N ARG A 263 -4.39 -9.77 -3.45
CA ARG A 263 -3.08 -10.43 -3.41
C ARG A 263 -2.06 -9.75 -2.47
N HIS A 264 -2.41 -8.62 -1.85
CA HIS A 264 -1.44 -7.73 -1.18
C HIS A 264 -1.78 -7.35 0.25
N ARG A 265 -2.41 -8.25 1.02
CA ARG A 265 -2.46 -8.06 2.48
C ARG A 265 -1.05 -8.28 3.05
N PHE A 266 -0.23 -7.22 2.99
CA PHE A 266 1.05 -7.10 3.67
C PHE A 266 0.86 -6.67 5.14
#